data_AF-A0A9J7MY19-F1
#
_entry.id   AF-A0A9J7MY19-F1
#
_cell.length_a   1.000
_cell.length_b   1.000
_cell.length_c   1.000
_cell.angle_alpha   90.00
_cell.angle_beta   90.00
_cell.angle_gamma   90.00
#
_symmetry.space_group_name_H-M   'P 1'
#
loop_
_entity.id
_entity.type
_entity.pdbx_description
1 polymer ?
#
loop_
_entity_poly.entity_id
_entity_poly.type
_entity_poly.pdbx_seq_one_letter_code
_entity_poly.pdbx_strand_id
1 'polypeptide(L)'
;MAEEVPTDLLQDTYQQAQDLIPRKVKRACDIRYEVLIKLGNMLDRRDPDGNDWRVMASKLDIPNSRIDNIACKETEKTVAVLRNTTHVSTRQLVKALYEMGQRDALQLLVDFYSSTNGEDPEEQVRAHPGRTQSMDGPTESDERYPVQVRPDRAMSEPVPDSGYSGDSCRLPRQESDQGRQGATGGPSLMSSFSSTSSMSFPQFSQGSTEDRIEEDFFCEESKQFWYTVKGNSAEFKIYFHFVTAMKNSFPNDPLATQLKNNKALKLIKHVFGIKGDKRDKVQVDKFVLLLGWFGPFKADAHGHCVCLAQIQSLIDGSTTRVGNRLDSWFAGYMSQDEANRRLKGQKKSTFLVRFSESLREEGGFSVGLSLGEDQEPVHFNIKGNPVVAASMEPFNAHLEFVPDHEPAKTYPDLVTLVNKRLTSGNPVYEDVFCVRPCQDLPLNVTFTGYEENAR
;
A
#
# COMPACT_ATOMS: atom_id res chain seq x y z
N MET A 1 12.14 39.74 33.79
CA MET A 1 12.58 40.37 32.52
C MET A 1 12.64 39.24 31.53
N ALA A 2 11.66 39.17 30.62
CA ALA A 2 11.69 38.19 29.54
C ALA A 2 12.71 38.70 28.51
N GLU A 3 13.72 37.90 28.19
CA GLU A 3 14.61 38.19 27.07
C GLU A 3 13.77 38.08 25.79
N GLU A 4 13.48 39.22 25.16
CA GLU A 4 12.98 39.24 23.79
C GLU A 4 14.08 38.66 22.90
N VAL A 5 13.90 37.40 22.50
CA VAL A 5 14.75 36.73 21.52
C VAL A 5 14.71 37.56 20.22
N PRO A 6 15.86 37.91 19.62
CA PRO A 6 15.87 38.72 18.40
C PRO A 6 15.09 38.02 17.29
N THR A 7 13.98 38.63 16.86
CA THR A 7 13.04 38.11 15.85
C THR A 7 13.74 37.69 14.55
N ASP A 8 14.87 38.35 14.23
CA ASP A 8 15.66 38.09 13.03
C ASP A 8 16.28 36.68 13.00
N LEU A 9 16.75 36.17 14.14
CA LEU A 9 17.43 34.86 14.20
C LEU A 9 16.46 33.68 14.08
N LEU A 10 15.24 33.81 14.60
CA LEU A 10 14.20 32.80 14.45
C LEU A 10 13.71 32.74 12.99
N GLN A 11 13.58 33.90 12.35
CA GLN A 11 13.20 34.00 10.94
C GLN A 11 14.23 33.33 10.02
N ASP A 12 15.52 33.58 10.27
CA ASP A 12 16.62 32.95 9.50
C ASP A 12 16.62 31.43 9.65
N THR A 13 16.48 30.94 10.89
CA THR A 13 16.43 29.50 11.19
C THR A 13 15.21 28.85 10.54
N TYR A 14 14.07 29.53 10.54
CA TYR A 14 12.85 29.06 9.88
C TYR A 14 13.02 28.98 8.37
N GLN A 15 13.59 30.00 7.73
CA GLN A 15 13.80 29.98 6.28
C GLN A 15 14.74 28.83 5.88
N GLN A 16 15.82 28.63 6.64
CA GLN A 16 16.74 27.52 6.44
C GLN A 16 16.04 26.15 6.62
N ALA A 17 15.24 26.01 7.67
CA ALA A 17 14.44 24.81 7.94
C ALA A 17 13.44 24.52 6.81
N GLN A 18 12.74 25.55 6.33
CA GLN A 18 11.71 25.46 5.29
C GLN A 18 12.29 25.05 3.93
N ASP A 19 13.53 25.43 3.63
CA ASP A 19 14.21 25.08 2.39
C ASP A 19 14.92 23.71 2.46
N LEU A 20 15.54 23.39 3.59
CA LEU A 20 16.37 22.19 3.76
C LEU A 20 15.55 20.94 4.07
N ILE A 21 14.67 21.01 5.07
CA ILE A 21 14.05 19.81 5.65
C ILE A 21 13.09 19.14 4.65
N PRO A 22 12.18 19.86 3.96
CA PRO A 22 11.26 19.24 3.00
C PRO A 22 11.95 18.59 1.79
N ARG A 23 13.19 18.98 1.47
CA ARG A 23 13.98 18.34 0.41
C ARG A 23 14.56 17.00 0.84
N LYS A 24 14.87 16.84 2.13
CA LYS A 24 15.47 15.61 2.68
C LYS A 24 14.40 14.64 3.18
N VAL A 25 13.32 15.16 3.77
CA VAL A 25 12.23 14.36 4.33
C VAL A 25 10.91 15.06 4.03
N LYS A 26 10.02 14.39 3.30
CA LYS A 26 8.75 14.99 2.83
C LYS A 26 7.70 15.10 3.93
N ARG A 27 7.63 14.12 4.85
CA ARG A 27 6.57 14.05 5.87
C ARG A 27 7.12 13.97 7.28
N ALA A 28 6.36 14.49 8.24
CA ALA A 28 6.76 14.53 9.63
C ALA A 28 6.96 13.13 10.23
N CYS A 29 6.16 12.15 9.80
CA CYS A 29 6.27 10.76 10.23
C CYS A 29 7.57 10.07 9.76
N ASP A 30 8.20 10.58 8.70
CA ASP A 30 9.39 9.99 8.07
C ASP A 30 10.70 10.50 8.69
N ILE A 31 10.60 11.48 9.60
CA ILE A 31 11.76 11.99 10.34
C ILE A 31 12.37 10.84 11.15
N ARG A 32 13.70 10.70 11.07
CA ARG A 32 14.45 9.64 11.77
C ARG A 32 14.05 9.59 13.25
N TYR A 33 13.87 8.37 13.77
CA TYR A 33 13.33 8.16 15.11
C TYR A 33 14.18 8.85 16.19
N GLU A 34 15.50 8.83 16.06
CA GLU A 34 16.38 9.54 17.02
C GLU A 34 16.16 11.06 17.07
N VAL A 35 15.70 11.66 15.98
CA VAL A 35 15.36 13.10 15.93
C VAL A 35 14.01 13.33 16.58
N LEU A 36 13.04 12.46 16.32
CA LEU A 36 11.72 12.55 16.95
C LEU A 36 11.80 12.42 18.47
N ILE A 37 12.71 11.57 18.98
CA ILE A 37 12.99 11.46 20.42
C ILE A 37 13.58 12.76 20.97
N LYS A 38 14.57 13.34 20.28
CA LYS A 38 15.16 14.63 20.68
C LYS A 38 14.12 15.75 20.66
N LEU A 39 13.27 15.79 19.64
CA LEU A 39 12.16 16.72 19.53
C LEU A 39 11.13 16.52 20.66
N GLY A 40 10.82 15.27 20.99
CA GLY A 40 9.96 14.90 22.11
C GLY A 40 10.51 15.35 23.46
N ASN A 41 11.82 15.24 23.69
CA ASN A 41 12.44 15.76 24.91
C ASN A 41 12.24 17.27 25.13
N MET A 42 11.99 18.02 24.04
CA MET A 42 11.76 19.45 24.06
C MET A 42 10.26 19.76 24.22
N LEU A 43 9.40 19.04 23.50
CA LEU A 43 7.97 19.34 23.40
C LEU A 43 7.06 18.53 24.35
N ASP A 44 7.51 17.41 24.90
CA ASP A 44 6.71 16.57 25.81
C ASP A 44 6.71 17.10 27.25
N ARG A 45 7.65 17.99 27.57
CA ARG A 45 7.66 18.69 28.86
C ARG A 45 6.51 19.68 28.91
N ARG A 46 5.84 19.77 30.06
CA ARG A 46 4.79 20.78 30.27
C ARG A 46 5.45 22.16 30.31
N ASP A 47 5.29 22.90 29.22
CA ASP A 47 5.71 24.29 29.14
C ASP A 47 4.61 25.18 29.77
N PRO A 48 4.94 26.07 30.74
CA PRO A 48 3.99 27.00 31.32
C PRO A 48 3.40 28.00 30.31
N ASP A 49 4.10 28.29 29.21
CA ASP A 49 3.66 29.17 28.13
C ASP A 49 2.85 28.43 27.05
N GLY A 50 2.63 27.11 27.23
CA GLY A 50 1.77 26.31 26.37
C GLY A 50 2.41 25.85 25.07
N ASN A 51 3.70 26.10 24.84
CA ASN A 51 4.41 25.67 23.62
C ASN A 51 4.79 24.18 23.62
N ASP A 52 3.88 23.31 24.06
CA ASP A 52 4.08 21.87 24.13
C ASP A 52 3.50 21.13 22.91
N TRP A 53 3.71 19.82 22.88
CA TRP A 53 3.25 18.94 21.80
C TRP A 53 1.74 19.04 21.51
N ARG A 54 0.90 19.48 22.45
CA ARG A 54 -0.56 19.63 22.22
C ARG A 54 -0.85 20.83 21.31
N VAL A 55 -0.11 21.92 21.49
CA VAL A 55 -0.22 23.09 20.60
C VAL A 55 0.36 22.77 19.22
N MET A 56 1.47 22.04 19.17
CA MET A 56 1.99 21.50 17.91
C MET A 56 0.92 20.66 17.21
N ALA A 57 0.33 19.69 17.91
CA ALA A 57 -0.71 18.82 17.37
C ALA A 57 -1.94 19.61 16.89
N SER A 58 -2.38 20.62 17.64
CA SER A 58 -3.49 21.48 17.25
C SER A 58 -3.17 22.31 16.01
N LYS A 59 -1.95 22.84 15.87
CA LYS A 59 -1.51 23.59 14.68
C LYS A 59 -1.32 22.71 13.44
N LEU A 60 -1.16 21.41 13.65
CA LEU A 60 -1.15 20.37 12.62
C LEU A 60 -2.56 19.85 12.28
N ASP A 61 -3.62 20.55 12.74
CA ASP A 61 -5.02 20.19 12.52
C ASP A 61 -5.40 18.78 13.03
N ILE A 62 -4.71 18.30 14.07
CA ILE A 62 -5.00 17.01 14.69
C ILE A 62 -6.26 17.14 15.55
N PRO A 63 -7.27 16.27 15.38
CA PRO A 63 -8.49 16.32 16.19
C PRO A 63 -8.21 16.18 17.68
N ASN A 64 -8.86 17.01 18.51
CA ASN A 64 -8.73 16.96 19.97
C ASN A 64 -8.96 15.56 20.55
N SER A 65 -9.89 14.78 19.99
CA SER A 65 -10.13 13.40 20.42
C SER A 65 -8.92 12.46 20.25
N ARG A 66 -8.06 12.71 19.25
CA ARG A 66 -6.79 11.99 19.07
C ARG A 66 -5.71 12.50 20.01
N ILE A 67 -5.64 13.82 20.21
CA ILE A 67 -4.72 14.45 21.16
C ILE A 67 -4.98 13.89 22.57
N ASP A 68 -6.24 13.82 23.01
CA ASP A 68 -6.62 13.29 24.31
C ASP A 68 -6.26 11.81 24.47
N ASN A 69 -6.46 11.00 23.43
CA ASN A 69 -6.12 9.58 23.44
C ASN A 69 -4.59 9.38 23.60
N ILE A 70 -3.78 10.15 22.87
CA ILE A 70 -2.31 10.12 22.98
C ILE A 70 -1.88 10.62 24.37
N ALA A 71 -2.50 11.68 24.88
CA ALA A 71 -2.17 12.24 26.19
C ALA A 71 -2.35 11.23 27.34
N CYS A 72 -3.35 10.34 27.23
CA CYS A 72 -3.67 9.34 28.25
C CYS A 72 -2.88 8.04 28.15
N LYS A 73 -2.37 7.67 26.97
CA LYS A 73 -1.82 6.31 26.72
C LYS A 73 -0.34 6.28 26.39
N GLU A 74 0.21 7.36 25.86
CA GLU A 74 1.55 7.37 25.30
C GLU A 74 2.54 8.11 26.21
N THR A 75 3.72 7.52 26.39
CA THR A 75 4.82 8.13 27.13
C THR A 75 5.60 9.13 26.27
N GLU A 76 5.80 8.81 24.98
CA GLU A 76 6.48 9.65 24.00
C GLU A 76 5.45 10.34 23.10
N LYS A 77 4.90 11.47 23.57
CA LYS A 77 3.68 12.05 23.00
C LYS A 77 3.95 12.71 21.66
N THR A 78 5.05 13.44 21.53
CA THR A 78 5.49 14.05 20.27
C THR A 78 5.77 12.99 19.21
N VAL A 79 6.44 11.90 19.58
CA VAL A 79 6.73 10.78 18.68
C VAL A 79 5.42 10.13 18.22
N ALA A 80 4.54 9.81 19.17
CA ALA A 80 3.25 9.19 18.89
C ALA A 80 2.37 10.09 18.01
N VAL A 81 2.36 11.41 18.24
CA VAL A 81 1.67 12.36 17.38
C VAL A 81 2.22 12.27 15.95
N LEU A 82 3.52 12.52 15.78
CA LEU A 82 4.10 12.67 14.44
C LEU A 82 4.12 11.35 13.65
N ARG A 83 4.25 10.20 14.33
CA ARG A 83 4.17 8.88 13.69
C ARG A 83 2.74 8.47 13.32
N ASN A 84 1.73 8.91 14.07
CA ASN A 84 0.33 8.61 13.77
C ASN A 84 -0.32 9.64 12.81
N THR A 85 0.41 10.69 12.42
CA THR A 85 -0.04 11.68 11.45
C THR A 85 0.72 11.60 10.14
N THR A 86 0.38 10.58 9.35
CA THR A 86 0.99 10.32 8.02
C THR A 86 0.66 11.37 6.96
N HIS A 87 -0.36 12.21 7.20
CA HIS A 87 -0.80 13.28 6.30
C HIS A 87 -0.05 14.61 6.53
N VAL A 88 0.74 14.71 7.61
CA VAL A 88 1.43 15.96 7.96
C VAL A 88 2.75 16.05 7.21
N SER A 89 2.90 17.06 6.35
CA SER A 89 4.16 17.35 5.67
C SER A 89 5.19 17.95 6.62
N THR A 90 6.48 17.80 6.33
CA THR A 90 7.53 18.48 7.10
C THR A 90 7.43 19.99 6.98
N ARG A 91 6.87 20.53 5.88
CA ARG A 91 6.56 21.96 5.77
C ARG A 91 5.53 22.40 6.81
N GLN A 92 4.47 21.64 6.99
CA GLN A 92 3.45 21.92 8.01
C GLN A 92 4.04 21.82 9.42
N LEU A 93 4.88 20.82 9.69
CA LEU A 93 5.60 20.71 10.96
C LEU A 93 6.53 21.90 11.21
N VAL A 94 7.37 22.27 10.26
CA VAL A 94 8.30 23.40 10.36
C VAL A 94 7.55 24.71 10.59
N LYS A 95 6.44 24.91 9.86
CA LYS A 95 5.55 26.06 10.07
C LYS A 95 4.93 26.06 11.47
N ALA A 96 4.42 24.93 11.94
CA ALA A 96 3.84 24.81 13.28
C ALA A 96 4.87 25.14 14.36
N LEU A 97 6.10 24.62 14.26
CA LEU A 97 7.19 24.91 15.21
C LEU A 97 7.59 26.39 15.20
N TYR A 98 7.63 27.03 14.03
CA TYR A 98 7.90 28.46 13.93
C TYR A 98 6.80 29.30 14.58
N GLU A 99 5.53 29.00 14.31
CA GLU A 99 4.40 29.69 14.92
C GLU A 99 4.30 29.47 16.43
N MET A 100 4.93 28.41 16.96
CA MET A 100 5.08 28.16 18.41
C MET A 100 6.31 28.86 19.00
N GLY A 101 7.14 29.54 18.20
CA GLY A 101 8.40 30.11 18.66
C GLY A 101 9.46 29.07 19.07
N GLN A 102 9.32 27.82 18.64
CA GLN A 102 10.18 26.70 19.02
C GLN A 102 11.51 26.72 18.25
N ARG A 103 12.36 27.72 18.54
CA ARG A 103 13.66 27.91 17.87
C ARG A 103 14.55 26.69 17.97
N ASP A 104 14.73 26.16 19.17
CA ASP A 104 15.65 25.05 19.40
C ASP A 104 15.21 23.79 18.63
N ALA A 105 13.89 23.58 18.51
CA ALA A 105 13.33 22.47 17.74
C ALA A 105 13.61 22.62 16.24
N LEU A 106 13.49 23.86 15.71
CA LEU A 106 13.86 24.16 14.32
C LEU A 106 15.36 23.98 14.10
N GLN A 107 16.19 24.48 15.02
CA GLN A 107 17.64 24.35 14.94
C GLN A 107 18.09 22.88 14.97
N LEU A 108 17.49 22.06 15.83
CA LEU A 108 17.73 20.61 15.89
C LEU A 108 17.52 19.95 14.51
N LEU A 109 16.41 20.29 13.83
CA LEU A 109 16.11 19.74 12.51
C LEU A 109 17.13 20.23 11.47
N VAL A 110 17.47 21.52 11.50
CA VAL A 110 18.47 22.10 10.59
C VAL A 110 19.84 21.45 10.79
N ASP A 111 20.34 21.33 12.02
CA ASP A 111 21.65 20.77 12.33
C ASP A 111 21.75 19.31 11.88
N PHE A 112 20.69 18.55 12.12
CA PHE A 112 20.62 17.15 11.75
C PHE A 112 20.63 16.96 10.23
N TYR A 113 19.79 17.69 9.49
CA TYR A 113 19.71 17.52 8.03
C TYR A 113 20.83 18.24 7.28
N SER A 114 21.51 19.21 7.90
CA SER A 114 22.71 19.84 7.35
C SER A 114 23.94 18.93 7.48
N SER A 115 24.03 18.16 8.58
CA SER A 115 25.13 17.22 8.83
C SER A 115 25.02 15.92 8.03
N THR A 116 23.83 15.57 7.51
CA THR A 116 23.63 14.38 6.66
C THR A 116 24.05 14.56 5.18
N ASN A 117 24.72 15.65 4.81
CA ASN A 117 25.15 15.93 3.43
C ASN A 117 26.36 15.09 2.93
N GLY A 118 26.69 13.98 3.59
CA GLY A 118 27.88 13.17 3.28
C GLY A 118 27.64 11.72 2.84
N GLU A 119 26.39 11.26 2.79
CA GLU A 119 26.07 9.88 2.41
C GLU A 119 24.95 9.86 1.35
N ASP A 120 25.28 10.31 0.14
CA ASP A 120 24.64 9.77 -1.06
C ASP A 120 25.32 8.43 -1.39
N PRO A 121 24.61 7.29 -1.39
CA PRO A 121 25.18 6.00 -1.78
C PRO A 121 25.57 5.92 -3.26
N GLU A 122 25.29 6.94 -4.07
CA GLU A 122 25.35 6.84 -5.54
C GLU A 122 26.65 7.35 -6.19
N GLU A 123 27.66 7.82 -5.44
CA GLU A 123 28.84 8.47 -6.05
C GLU A 123 30.22 7.91 -5.63
N GLN A 124 30.31 6.62 -5.25
CA GLN A 124 31.59 5.92 -5.05
C GLN A 124 31.72 4.60 -5.82
N VAL A 125 31.47 4.60 -7.14
CA VAL A 125 32.00 3.53 -8.02
C VAL A 125 32.49 4.10 -9.35
N ARG A 126 33.21 5.22 -9.36
CA ARG A 126 33.98 5.66 -10.55
C ARG A 126 35.24 6.44 -10.17
N ALA A 127 36.28 5.74 -9.69
CA ALA A 127 37.68 6.19 -9.82
C ALA A 127 38.71 5.10 -9.43
N HIS A 128 39.02 4.18 -10.37
CA HIS A 128 40.36 3.65 -10.75
C HIS A 128 41.26 2.93 -9.69
N PRO A 129 42.35 2.22 -10.08
CA PRO A 129 42.70 1.51 -11.33
C PRO A 129 43.32 0.09 -11.15
N GLY A 130 43.26 -0.73 -12.20
CA GLY A 130 44.42 -1.45 -12.79
C GLY A 130 45.07 -2.67 -12.10
N ARG A 131 45.32 -3.70 -12.95
CA ARG A 131 46.25 -4.86 -12.83
C ARG A 131 45.68 -6.10 -12.09
N THR A 132 45.47 -7.25 -12.73
CA THR A 132 46.48 -8.10 -13.42
C THR A 132 45.83 -9.12 -14.38
N GLN A 133 46.61 -9.48 -15.41
CA GLN A 133 46.71 -10.70 -16.25
C GLN A 133 45.88 -11.95 -15.84
N SER A 134 45.57 -12.96 -16.66
CA SER A 134 45.67 -13.33 -18.08
C SER A 134 45.37 -14.84 -18.13
N MET A 135 44.52 -15.33 -19.06
CA MET A 135 44.70 -16.52 -19.92
C MET A 135 43.42 -17.33 -20.17
N ASP A 136 43.11 -17.43 -21.46
CA ASP A 136 42.72 -18.60 -22.25
C ASP A 136 41.51 -19.46 -21.83
N GLY A 137 40.51 -19.51 -22.73
CA GLY A 137 39.57 -20.64 -22.86
C GLY A 137 40.24 -21.85 -23.59
N PRO A 138 39.49 -22.78 -24.24
CA PRO A 138 38.05 -22.75 -24.51
C PRO A 138 37.32 -24.14 -24.44
N THR A 139 36.02 -24.10 -24.80
CA THR A 139 35.22 -25.10 -25.56
C THR A 139 34.54 -26.30 -24.90
N GLU A 140 33.29 -26.51 -25.38
CA GLU A 140 32.54 -27.78 -25.56
C GLU A 140 32.01 -28.50 -24.31
N SER A 141 30.87 -29.19 -24.28
CA SER A 141 29.61 -29.28 -25.05
C SER A 141 28.75 -30.34 -24.31
N ASP A 142 27.49 -30.47 -24.73
CA ASP A 142 26.61 -31.65 -24.61
C ASP A 142 25.74 -31.94 -23.37
N GLU A 143 24.44 -31.80 -23.64
CA GLU A 143 23.36 -32.80 -23.54
C GLU A 143 23.20 -33.68 -22.28
N ARG A 144 21.99 -33.66 -21.69
CA ARG A 144 20.93 -34.72 -21.78
C ARG A 144 19.93 -34.66 -20.61
N TYR A 145 18.67 -34.34 -20.96
CA TYR A 145 17.35 -34.90 -20.58
C TYR A 145 17.01 -35.47 -19.17
N PRO A 146 15.71 -35.59 -18.82
CA PRO A 146 15.17 -35.43 -17.48
C PRO A 146 14.66 -36.74 -16.88
N VAL A 147 14.42 -36.78 -15.57
CA VAL A 147 13.70 -37.90 -14.95
C VAL A 147 12.46 -37.37 -14.24
N GLN A 148 11.31 -37.66 -14.86
CA GLN A 148 10.00 -37.64 -14.22
C GLN A 148 9.93 -38.80 -13.22
N VAL A 149 9.48 -38.51 -11.99
CA VAL A 149 8.93 -39.54 -11.09
C VAL A 149 7.62 -39.00 -10.53
N ARG A 150 6.51 -39.60 -11.00
CA ARG A 150 5.27 -39.70 -10.21
C ARG A 150 5.43 -40.88 -9.24
N PRO A 151 4.72 -40.86 -8.11
CA PRO A 151 3.81 -41.98 -7.92
C PRO A 151 2.42 -41.63 -7.39
N ASP A 152 1.56 -42.59 -7.70
CA ASP A 152 0.13 -42.78 -7.47
C ASP A 152 -0.40 -42.64 -6.04
N ARG A 153 -1.57 -42.00 -5.96
CA ARG A 153 -2.89 -42.59 -5.64
C ARG A 153 -2.95 -43.85 -4.75
N ALA A 154 -3.50 -43.70 -3.54
CA ALA A 154 -4.23 -44.74 -2.79
C ALA A 154 -5.40 -44.04 -2.06
N MET A 155 -6.65 -44.28 -2.48
CA MET A 155 -7.61 -45.29 -1.99
C MET A 155 -8.22 -44.93 -0.62
N SER A 156 -9.52 -44.62 -0.71
CA SER A 156 -10.49 -44.36 0.34
C SER A 156 -10.94 -45.64 1.05
N GLU A 157 -11.43 -45.53 2.29
CA GLU A 157 -12.46 -46.39 2.91
C GLU A 157 -13.09 -45.71 4.16
N PRO A 158 -14.31 -46.12 4.61
CA PRO A 158 -15.38 -45.17 4.98
C PRO A 158 -16.17 -45.44 6.31
N VAL A 159 -17.19 -44.59 6.59
CA VAL A 159 -18.43 -44.78 7.44
C VAL A 159 -18.28 -44.70 8.99
N PRO A 160 -19.32 -44.47 9.86
CA PRO A 160 -20.75 -44.03 9.75
C PRO A 160 -21.06 -42.69 10.49
N ASP A 161 -22.13 -41.94 10.22
CA ASP A 161 -23.59 -42.12 10.35
C ASP A 161 -24.14 -42.26 11.79
N SER A 162 -24.83 -41.23 12.28
CA SER A 162 -25.90 -41.34 13.28
C SER A 162 -26.71 -40.04 13.32
N GLY A 163 -27.96 -40.09 12.87
CA GLY A 163 -28.93 -39.00 12.99
C GLY A 163 -29.56 -38.89 14.38
N TYR A 164 -30.21 -37.76 14.64
CA TYR A 164 -31.40 -37.69 15.50
C TYR A 164 -32.29 -36.51 15.09
N SER A 165 -33.57 -36.82 14.98
CA SER A 165 -34.73 -35.99 14.66
C SER A 165 -35.09 -35.02 15.80
N GLY A 166 -35.86 -33.96 15.50
CA GLY A 166 -36.51 -33.16 16.53
C GLY A 166 -37.35 -32.00 16.00
N ASP A 167 -38.65 -32.09 16.22
CA ASP A 167 -39.74 -31.30 15.63
C ASP A 167 -39.91 -29.84 16.10
N SER A 168 -40.38 -29.03 15.15
CA SER A 168 -41.59 -28.18 15.20
C SER A 168 -41.89 -27.31 16.43
N CYS A 169 -42.02 -25.99 16.21
CA CYS A 169 -43.07 -25.16 16.82
C CYS A 169 -43.48 -23.98 15.90
N ARG A 170 -44.80 -23.80 15.78
CA ARG A 170 -45.54 -22.85 14.93
C ARG A 170 -45.91 -21.55 15.67
N LEU A 171 -45.85 -20.43 14.92
CA LEU A 171 -46.77 -19.25 14.84
C LEU A 171 -46.96 -18.34 16.08
N PRO A 172 -47.49 -17.09 15.97
CA PRO A 172 -48.20 -16.41 14.85
C PRO A 172 -47.67 -15.00 14.46
N ARG A 173 -47.79 -14.57 13.18
CA ARG A 173 -48.83 -13.70 12.56
C ARG A 173 -49.15 -12.39 13.31
N GLN A 174 -48.83 -11.23 12.72
CA GLN A 174 -49.78 -10.10 12.66
C GLN A 174 -49.53 -9.18 11.46
N GLU A 175 -50.61 -8.98 10.70
CA GLU A 175 -50.81 -8.02 9.61
C GLU A 175 -50.88 -6.58 10.12
N SER A 176 -50.51 -5.61 9.28
CA SER A 176 -51.31 -4.38 9.08
C SER A 176 -50.93 -3.71 7.76
N ASP A 177 -51.92 -3.75 6.86
CA ASP A 177 -52.07 -2.98 5.63
C ASP A 177 -52.62 -1.56 5.90
N GLN A 178 -52.51 -0.72 4.85
CA GLN A 178 -53.19 0.55 4.53
C GLN A 178 -52.20 1.72 4.39
N GLY A 179 -52.05 2.43 3.27
CA GLY A 179 -52.84 2.49 2.04
C GLY A 179 -53.17 3.95 1.70
N ARG A 180 -52.75 4.44 0.51
CA ARG A 180 -53.33 5.51 -0.38
C ARG A 180 -52.22 6.04 -1.31
N GLN A 181 -52.26 5.78 -2.63
CA GLN A 181 -52.99 6.49 -3.72
C GLN A 181 -52.69 8.01 -3.75
N GLY A 182 -52.36 8.67 -4.87
CA GLY A 182 -52.35 8.33 -6.30
C GLY A 182 -51.48 9.31 -7.12
N ALA A 183 -51.17 8.96 -8.39
CA ALA A 183 -51.60 9.65 -9.63
C ALA A 183 -51.04 11.08 -9.83
N THR A 184 -50.55 11.58 -10.97
CA THR A 184 -50.43 11.21 -12.39
C THR A 184 -49.69 12.39 -13.06
N GLY A 185 -48.95 12.20 -14.15
CA GLY A 185 -48.66 13.29 -15.10
C GLY A 185 -47.26 13.30 -15.75
N GLY A 186 -47.16 12.79 -16.98
CA GLY A 186 -46.22 13.34 -17.99
C GLY A 186 -46.79 14.63 -18.63
N PRO A 187 -46.21 15.23 -19.68
CA PRO A 187 -45.43 14.58 -20.74
C PRO A 187 -44.16 15.34 -21.26
N SER A 188 -43.55 14.70 -22.25
CA SER A 188 -42.46 15.00 -23.19
C SER A 188 -42.26 16.43 -23.71
N LEU A 189 -41.04 16.73 -24.24
CA LEU A 189 -40.80 17.02 -25.67
C LEU A 189 -39.31 17.19 -26.03
N MET A 190 -39.05 17.13 -27.34
CA MET A 190 -37.80 17.00 -28.11
C MET A 190 -36.95 18.29 -28.10
N SER A 191 -35.65 18.31 -28.42
CA SER A 191 -35.14 18.32 -29.81
C SER A 191 -33.61 18.17 -29.90
N SER A 192 -33.19 17.38 -30.88
CA SER A 192 -31.84 17.27 -31.47
C SER A 192 -31.40 18.56 -32.16
N PHE A 193 -30.08 18.84 -32.25
CA PHE A 193 -29.40 19.23 -33.50
C PHE A 193 -27.90 18.94 -33.41
N SER A 194 -27.39 18.35 -34.49
CA SER A 194 -25.99 18.01 -34.76
C SER A 194 -25.19 19.24 -35.22
N SER A 195 -23.88 19.26 -34.98
CA SER A 195 -22.89 19.76 -35.97
C SER A 195 -21.49 19.28 -35.63
N THR A 196 -20.88 18.64 -36.63
CA THR A 196 -19.47 18.33 -36.81
C THR A 196 -18.60 19.58 -36.78
N SER A 197 -17.47 19.55 -36.09
CA SER A 197 -16.25 20.29 -36.46
C SER A 197 -15.04 19.69 -35.73
N SER A 198 -14.13 19.14 -36.53
CA SER A 198 -12.72 18.96 -36.20
C SER A 198 -12.09 20.27 -35.73
N MET A 199 -11.25 20.24 -34.69
CA MET A 199 -9.99 21.01 -34.53
C MET A 199 -9.56 21.03 -33.05
N SER A 200 -8.29 20.65 -32.85
CA SER A 200 -7.34 21.27 -31.91
C SER A 200 -7.53 21.07 -30.40
N PHE A 201 -6.47 20.52 -29.78
CA PHE A 201 -6.22 20.54 -28.35
C PHE A 201 -6.40 21.95 -27.77
N PRO A 202 -7.26 22.17 -26.78
CA PRO A 202 -7.26 23.40 -26.00
C PRO A 202 -6.09 23.33 -25.01
N GLN A 203 -5.08 24.16 -25.28
CA GLN A 203 -4.08 24.57 -24.31
C GLN A 203 -4.81 25.30 -23.17
N PHE A 204 -4.99 24.63 -22.03
CA PHE A 204 -5.60 25.22 -20.85
C PHE A 204 -4.56 26.03 -20.08
N SER A 205 -4.70 27.35 -20.15
CA SER A 205 -4.04 28.30 -19.26
C SER A 205 -4.93 28.59 -18.05
N GLN A 206 -4.36 28.29 -16.88
CA GLN A 206 -4.58 28.80 -15.51
C GLN A 206 -5.83 29.62 -15.17
N GLY A 207 -6.53 29.20 -14.10
CA GLY A 207 -7.52 30.05 -13.44
C GLY A 207 -8.37 29.41 -12.34
N SER A 208 -7.81 28.64 -11.40
CA SER A 208 -8.38 28.48 -10.05
C SER A 208 -7.27 27.98 -9.13
N THR A 209 -7.21 28.46 -7.89
CA THR A 209 -6.35 27.93 -6.82
C THR A 209 -6.38 26.40 -6.82
N GLU A 210 -5.37 25.79 -7.43
CA GLU A 210 -5.23 24.34 -7.48
C GLU A 210 -4.86 23.89 -6.07
N ASP A 211 -5.79 23.25 -5.37
CA ASP A 211 -5.48 22.29 -4.32
C ASP A 211 -4.64 21.17 -4.98
N ARG A 212 -3.35 21.47 -5.21
CA ARG A 212 -2.40 20.51 -5.76
C ARG A 212 -2.14 19.48 -4.68
N ILE A 213 -2.61 18.27 -4.93
CA ILE A 213 -2.31 17.12 -4.09
C ILE A 213 -0.79 16.90 -4.12
N GLU A 214 -0.12 16.98 -2.96
CA GLU A 214 1.33 16.71 -2.78
C GLU A 214 1.67 15.21 -2.75
N GLU A 215 0.75 14.35 -3.20
CA GLU A 215 0.91 12.90 -3.17
C GLU A 215 1.79 12.39 -4.32
N ASP A 216 2.52 11.31 -4.06
CA ASP A 216 3.45 10.69 -5.02
C ASP A 216 2.70 9.66 -5.88
N PHE A 217 2.22 10.10 -7.05
CA PHE A 217 1.56 9.22 -8.02
C PHE A 217 2.55 8.29 -8.77
N PHE A 218 3.85 8.40 -8.49
CA PHE A 218 4.97 7.67 -9.11
C PHE A 218 5.19 7.91 -10.62
N CYS A 219 4.16 8.24 -11.38
CA CYS A 219 4.25 8.71 -12.77
C CYS A 219 3.14 9.70 -13.13
N GLU A 220 3.37 10.47 -14.20
CA GLU A 220 2.43 11.51 -14.65
C GLU A 220 1.14 10.90 -15.19
N GLU A 221 1.16 9.73 -15.82
CA GLU A 221 -0.03 9.06 -16.34
C GLU A 221 -1.02 8.68 -15.23
N SER A 222 -0.52 8.17 -14.10
CA SER A 222 -1.35 7.83 -12.94
C SER A 222 -1.99 9.08 -12.32
N LYS A 223 -1.23 10.18 -12.28
CA LYS A 223 -1.71 11.48 -11.84
C LYS A 223 -2.79 12.02 -12.77
N GLN A 224 -2.54 12.01 -14.08
CA GLN A 224 -3.51 12.43 -15.09
C GLN A 224 -4.78 11.59 -15.02
N PHE A 225 -4.65 10.27 -14.86
CA PHE A 225 -5.79 9.38 -14.64
C PHE A 225 -6.64 9.87 -13.46
N TRP A 226 -6.04 10.11 -12.29
CA TRP A 226 -6.76 10.59 -11.10
C TRP A 226 -7.53 11.89 -11.35
N TYR A 227 -6.90 12.86 -12.02
CA TYR A 227 -7.53 14.15 -12.32
C TYR A 227 -8.63 14.05 -13.39
N THR A 228 -8.58 13.07 -14.29
CA THR A 228 -9.68 12.82 -15.24
C THR A 228 -10.92 12.22 -14.57
N VAL A 229 -10.79 11.63 -13.37
CA VAL A 229 -11.93 11.11 -12.62
C VAL A 229 -12.83 12.27 -12.19
N LYS A 230 -14.08 12.24 -12.66
CA LYS A 230 -15.09 13.24 -12.31
C LYS A 230 -15.26 13.34 -10.79
N GLY A 231 -15.16 14.57 -10.29
CA GLY A 231 -15.41 14.91 -8.89
C GLY A 231 -14.89 16.32 -8.57
N ASN A 232 -15.54 17.00 -7.64
CA ASN A 232 -15.18 18.36 -7.23
C ASN A 232 -14.07 18.40 -6.16
N SER A 233 -13.63 17.24 -5.67
CA SER A 233 -12.53 17.12 -4.71
C SER A 233 -11.30 16.53 -5.39
N ALA A 234 -10.13 17.07 -5.04
CA ALA A 234 -8.85 16.51 -5.39
C ALA A 234 -8.54 15.28 -4.51
N GLU A 235 -8.85 15.35 -3.21
CA GLU A 235 -8.53 14.33 -2.20
C GLU A 235 -9.36 13.06 -2.29
N PHE A 236 -10.60 13.12 -2.80
CA PHE A 236 -11.42 11.93 -2.98
C PHE A 236 -12.26 11.97 -4.24
N LYS A 237 -12.53 10.77 -4.77
CA LYS A 237 -13.41 10.54 -5.93
C LYS A 237 -14.52 9.58 -5.58
N ILE A 238 -15.63 9.64 -6.32
CA ILE A 238 -16.69 8.65 -6.18
C ILE A 238 -16.31 7.39 -6.95
N TYR A 239 -16.43 6.22 -6.33
CA TYR A 239 -16.02 4.93 -6.89
C TYR A 239 -16.67 4.66 -8.25
N PHE A 240 -17.95 5.01 -8.42
CA PHE A 240 -18.62 4.90 -9.72
C PHE A 240 -17.92 5.71 -10.83
N HIS A 241 -17.48 6.92 -10.52
CA HIS A 241 -16.74 7.76 -11.47
C HIS A 241 -15.33 7.22 -11.71
N PHE A 242 -14.67 6.69 -10.69
CA PHE A 242 -13.38 6.01 -10.83
C PHE A 242 -13.45 4.83 -11.81
N VAL A 243 -14.42 3.93 -11.63
CA VAL A 243 -14.62 2.78 -12.52
C VAL A 243 -15.00 3.22 -13.94
N THR A 244 -15.80 4.28 -14.07
CA THR A 244 -16.16 4.83 -15.39
C THR A 244 -14.94 5.41 -16.10
N ALA A 245 -14.09 6.16 -15.40
CA ALA A 245 -12.85 6.69 -15.94
C ALA A 245 -11.90 5.55 -16.34
N MET A 246 -11.71 4.55 -15.49
CA MET A 246 -10.92 3.35 -15.79
C MET A 246 -11.37 2.67 -17.08
N LYS A 247 -12.67 2.43 -17.25
CA LYS A 247 -13.22 1.84 -18.48
C LYS A 247 -12.93 2.69 -19.73
N ASN A 248 -13.00 4.01 -19.61
CA ASN A 248 -12.76 4.92 -20.72
C ASN A 248 -11.28 5.06 -21.06
N SER A 249 -10.40 5.02 -20.06
CA SER A 249 -8.95 5.11 -20.22
C SER A 249 -8.35 3.82 -20.80
N PHE A 250 -8.95 2.66 -20.52
CA PHE A 250 -8.47 1.35 -20.95
C PHE A 250 -9.57 0.55 -21.68
N PRO A 251 -10.05 1.02 -22.84
CA PRO A 251 -11.16 0.39 -23.54
C PRO A 251 -10.81 -0.99 -24.12
N ASN A 252 -9.53 -1.28 -24.31
CA ASN A 252 -9.04 -2.56 -24.83
C ASN A 252 -8.73 -3.57 -23.71
N ASP A 253 -8.79 -3.15 -22.45
CA ASP A 253 -8.48 -4.01 -21.31
C ASP A 253 -9.73 -4.75 -20.81
N PRO A 254 -9.79 -6.09 -20.89
CA PRO A 254 -10.89 -6.87 -20.35
C PRO A 254 -11.09 -6.65 -18.85
N LEU A 255 -10.02 -6.43 -18.08
CA LEU A 255 -10.09 -6.20 -16.63
C LEU A 255 -10.69 -4.83 -16.29
N ALA A 256 -10.58 -3.85 -17.20
CA ALA A 256 -11.23 -2.54 -17.03
C ALA A 256 -12.68 -2.52 -17.53
N THR A 257 -13.00 -3.33 -18.55
CA THR A 257 -14.29 -3.28 -19.25
C THR A 257 -15.30 -4.31 -18.76
N GLN A 258 -14.85 -5.52 -18.38
CA GLN A 258 -15.71 -6.60 -17.88
C GLN A 258 -15.86 -6.50 -16.36
N LEU A 259 -16.83 -5.70 -15.91
CA LEU A 259 -16.98 -5.37 -14.48
C LEU A 259 -17.63 -6.49 -13.65
N LYS A 260 -18.39 -7.39 -14.28
CA LYS A 260 -19.13 -8.44 -13.56
C LYS A 260 -18.17 -9.54 -13.08
N ASN A 261 -18.26 -9.89 -11.79
CA ASN A 261 -17.43 -10.93 -11.15
C ASN A 261 -15.91 -10.73 -11.29
N ASN A 262 -15.49 -9.49 -11.53
CA ASN A 262 -14.09 -9.14 -11.73
C ASN A 262 -13.32 -9.20 -10.40
N LYS A 263 -12.42 -10.19 -10.27
CA LYS A 263 -11.63 -10.41 -9.06
C LYS A 263 -10.64 -9.28 -8.79
N ALA A 264 -10.07 -8.67 -9.84
CA ALA A 264 -9.19 -7.52 -9.70
C ALA A 264 -9.93 -6.33 -9.08
N LEU A 265 -11.16 -6.04 -9.53
CA LEU A 265 -11.97 -4.98 -8.93
C LEU A 265 -12.39 -5.28 -7.50
N LYS A 266 -12.60 -6.56 -7.13
CA LYS A 266 -12.84 -6.93 -5.73
C LYS A 266 -11.61 -6.65 -4.85
N LEU A 267 -10.40 -6.94 -5.34
CA LEU A 267 -9.17 -6.59 -4.63
C LEU A 267 -8.98 -5.07 -4.52
N ILE A 268 -9.25 -4.32 -5.59
CA ILE A 268 -9.18 -2.84 -5.55
C ILE A 268 -10.14 -2.28 -4.50
N LYS A 269 -11.38 -2.78 -4.42
CA LYS A 269 -12.33 -2.37 -3.38
C LYS A 269 -11.80 -2.67 -1.97
N HIS A 270 -11.17 -3.83 -1.79
CA HIS A 270 -10.55 -4.20 -0.53
C HIS A 270 -9.40 -3.25 -0.17
N VAL A 271 -8.54 -2.88 -1.13
CA VAL A 271 -7.47 -1.88 -0.95
C VAL A 271 -8.04 -0.52 -0.56
N PHE A 272 -9.14 -0.10 -1.20
CA PHE A 272 -9.80 1.16 -0.88
C PHE A 272 -10.59 1.13 0.44
N GLY A 273 -10.82 -0.05 1.03
CA GLY A 273 -11.63 -0.20 2.23
C GLY A 273 -13.12 0.10 2.01
N ILE A 274 -13.63 -0.16 0.81
CA ILE A 274 -15.01 0.14 0.42
C ILE A 274 -15.80 -1.11 0.06
N LYS A 275 -17.14 -1.02 0.11
CA LYS A 275 -18.04 -2.13 -0.30
C LYS A 275 -18.24 -2.16 -1.83
N GLY A 276 -17.97 -1.04 -2.48
CA GLY A 276 -18.15 -0.83 -3.91
C GLY A 276 -19.54 -0.34 -4.28
N ASP A 277 -20.22 0.34 -3.37
CA ASP A 277 -21.46 1.04 -3.65
C ASP A 277 -21.17 2.24 -4.57
N LYS A 278 -22.16 2.65 -5.38
CA LYS A 278 -21.98 3.71 -6.38
C LYS A 278 -21.54 5.05 -5.78
N ARG A 279 -21.80 5.27 -4.49
CA ARG A 279 -21.50 6.52 -3.76
C ARG A 279 -20.28 6.39 -2.85
N ASP A 280 -19.63 5.23 -2.82
CA ASP A 280 -18.42 5.05 -2.01
C ASP A 280 -17.34 6.03 -2.44
N LYS A 281 -16.61 6.54 -1.46
CA LYS A 281 -15.52 7.49 -1.68
C LYS A 281 -14.20 6.74 -1.74
N VAL A 282 -13.46 6.94 -2.81
CA VAL A 282 -12.07 6.52 -2.98
C VAL A 282 -11.21 7.70 -2.57
N GLN A 283 -10.39 7.53 -1.53
CA GLN A 283 -9.43 8.54 -1.10
C GLN A 283 -8.16 8.45 -1.95
N VAL A 284 -7.49 9.59 -2.17
CA VAL A 284 -6.28 9.65 -2.98
C VAL A 284 -5.13 8.86 -2.37
N ASP A 285 -4.99 8.84 -1.04
CA ASP A 285 -3.99 8.04 -0.32
C ASP A 285 -4.14 6.55 -0.65
N LYS A 286 -5.37 6.03 -0.68
CA LYS A 286 -5.65 4.62 -1.03
C LYS A 286 -5.36 4.33 -2.49
N PHE A 287 -5.59 5.30 -3.37
CA PHE A 287 -5.21 5.16 -4.77
C PHE A 287 -3.69 5.10 -4.91
N VAL A 288 -2.94 5.97 -4.24
CA VAL A 288 -1.47 5.95 -4.26
C VAL A 288 -0.91 4.66 -3.67
N LEU A 289 -1.48 4.14 -2.58
CA LEU A 289 -1.09 2.83 -2.04
C LEU A 289 -1.32 1.69 -3.06
N LEU A 290 -2.44 1.73 -3.79
CA LEU A 290 -2.70 0.76 -4.87
C LEU A 290 -1.60 0.82 -5.94
N LEU A 291 -1.17 2.03 -6.32
CA LEU A 291 -0.08 2.23 -7.29
C LEU A 291 1.26 1.70 -6.75
N GLY A 292 1.53 1.92 -5.46
CA GLY A 292 2.75 1.44 -4.82
C GLY A 292 2.87 -0.08 -4.88
N TRP A 293 1.79 -0.81 -4.59
CA TRP A 293 1.81 -2.28 -4.55
C TRP A 293 1.73 -2.95 -5.91
N PHE A 294 0.95 -2.39 -6.83
CA PHE A 294 0.59 -3.07 -8.08
C PHE A 294 1.05 -2.34 -9.33
N GLY A 295 1.70 -1.19 -9.18
CA GLY A 295 2.21 -0.41 -10.29
C GLY A 295 1.23 0.63 -10.83
N PRO A 296 1.67 1.40 -11.82
CA PRO A 296 0.97 2.60 -12.30
C PRO A 296 -0.35 2.30 -13.00
N PHE A 297 -1.26 3.28 -12.95
CA PHE A 297 -2.46 3.34 -13.78
C PHE A 297 -2.09 3.91 -15.16
N LYS A 298 -1.26 3.18 -15.90
CA LYS A 298 -0.83 3.50 -17.27
C LYS A 298 -1.10 2.33 -18.20
N ALA A 299 -1.25 2.62 -19.49
CA ALA A 299 -1.41 1.61 -20.52
C ALA A 299 -0.05 0.98 -20.88
N ASP A 300 -0.02 -0.33 -21.09
CA ASP A 300 1.10 -1.03 -21.70
C ASP A 300 1.05 -0.96 -23.24
N ALA A 301 2.00 -1.62 -23.90
CA ALA A 301 2.08 -1.69 -25.37
C ALA A 301 0.84 -2.31 -26.04
N HIS A 302 0.00 -3.03 -25.30
CA HIS A 302 -1.24 -3.64 -25.77
C HIS A 302 -2.49 -2.82 -25.39
N GLY A 303 -2.33 -1.70 -24.69
CA GLY A 303 -3.43 -0.88 -24.19
C GLY A 303 -4.08 -1.44 -22.92
N HIS A 304 -3.43 -2.39 -22.23
CA HIS A 304 -3.88 -2.91 -20.95
C HIS A 304 -3.33 -2.07 -19.79
N CYS A 305 -4.09 -1.94 -18.71
CA CYS A 305 -3.63 -1.23 -17.52
C CYS A 305 -2.60 -2.08 -16.77
N VAL A 306 -1.40 -1.53 -16.57
CA VAL A 306 -0.30 -2.20 -15.86
C VAL A 306 -0.73 -2.64 -14.46
N CYS A 307 -1.37 -1.76 -13.70
CA CYS A 307 -1.87 -2.06 -12.36
C CYS A 307 -2.85 -3.25 -12.35
N LEU A 308 -3.80 -3.30 -13.30
CA LEU A 308 -4.76 -4.39 -13.40
C LEU A 308 -4.10 -5.71 -13.78
N ALA A 309 -3.13 -5.68 -14.71
CA ALA A 309 -2.37 -6.86 -15.12
C ALA A 309 -1.57 -7.45 -13.95
N GLN A 310 -0.94 -6.62 -13.13
CA GLN A 310 -0.21 -7.06 -11.94
C GLN A 310 -1.13 -7.68 -10.88
N ILE A 311 -2.29 -7.08 -10.63
CA ILE A 311 -3.30 -7.66 -9.75
C ILE A 311 -3.77 -9.02 -10.26
N GLN A 312 -4.02 -9.14 -11.56
CA GLN A 312 -4.46 -10.40 -12.16
C GLN A 312 -3.37 -11.48 -12.05
N SER A 313 -2.11 -11.13 -12.34
CA SER A 313 -0.95 -12.00 -12.15
C SER A 313 -0.86 -12.52 -10.71
N LEU A 314 -1.06 -11.63 -9.72
CA LEU A 314 -1.10 -12.02 -8.31
C LEU A 314 -2.24 -13.00 -8.01
N ILE A 315 -3.46 -12.72 -8.48
CA ILE A 315 -4.62 -13.59 -8.21
C ILE A 315 -4.37 -14.99 -8.74
N ASP A 316 -3.88 -15.10 -9.97
CA ASP A 316 -3.66 -16.39 -10.64
C ASP A 316 -2.45 -17.12 -10.05
N GLY A 317 -1.35 -16.40 -9.79
CA GLY A 317 -0.11 -16.97 -9.30
C GLY A 317 -0.07 -17.25 -7.80
N SER A 318 -0.91 -16.59 -7.01
CA SER A 318 -0.98 -16.81 -5.56
C SER A 318 -1.86 -17.97 -5.15
N THR A 319 -2.75 -18.41 -6.04
CA THR A 319 -3.73 -19.45 -5.74
C THR A 319 -3.14 -20.83 -6.02
N THR A 320 -3.11 -21.69 -5.00
CA THR A 320 -2.59 -23.06 -5.09
C THR A 320 -3.61 -24.07 -4.62
N ARG A 321 -3.55 -25.29 -5.14
CA ARG A 321 -4.48 -26.36 -4.77
C ARG A 321 -3.99 -27.08 -3.53
N VAL A 322 -4.76 -27.00 -2.45
CA VAL A 322 -4.52 -27.70 -1.19
C VAL A 322 -5.63 -28.73 -1.00
N GLY A 323 -5.34 -29.97 -1.40
CA GLY A 323 -6.34 -31.04 -1.45
C GLY A 323 -7.49 -30.73 -2.42
N ASN A 324 -8.69 -30.57 -1.87
CA ASN A 324 -9.91 -30.28 -2.63
C ASN A 324 -10.26 -28.78 -2.68
N ARG A 325 -9.47 -27.91 -2.03
CA ARG A 325 -9.69 -26.46 -2.01
C ARG A 325 -8.58 -25.75 -2.77
N LEU A 326 -8.91 -24.55 -3.24
CA LEU A 326 -7.92 -23.58 -3.68
C LEU A 326 -7.71 -22.60 -2.53
N ASP A 327 -6.45 -22.38 -2.16
CA ASP A 327 -6.05 -21.41 -1.16
C ASP A 327 -5.02 -20.46 -1.77
N SER A 328 -5.17 -19.17 -1.50
CA SER A 328 -4.13 -18.19 -1.80
C SER A 328 -3.18 -18.08 -0.62
N TRP A 329 -1.88 -17.90 -0.89
CA TRP A 329 -0.93 -17.47 0.14
C TRP A 329 -1.00 -15.96 0.44
N PHE A 330 -1.78 -15.19 -0.31
CA PHE A 330 -1.86 -13.74 -0.18
C PHE A 330 -3.01 -13.30 0.74
N ALA A 331 -2.66 -12.65 1.85
CA ALA A 331 -3.59 -12.21 2.89
C ALA A 331 -4.14 -10.78 2.67
N GLY A 332 -3.46 -9.94 1.87
CA GLY A 332 -3.80 -8.53 1.73
C GLY A 332 -3.55 -7.73 3.02
N TYR A 333 -4.55 -6.96 3.48
CA TYR A 333 -4.43 -6.23 4.75
C TYR A 333 -4.55 -7.20 5.94
N MET A 334 -3.42 -7.41 6.61
CA MET A 334 -3.32 -8.21 7.83
C MET A 334 -2.23 -7.60 8.71
N SER A 335 -2.50 -7.45 10.00
CA SER A 335 -1.47 -6.99 10.96
C SER A 335 -0.47 -8.10 11.26
N GLN A 336 0.71 -7.72 11.73
CA GLN A 336 1.70 -8.69 12.18
C GLN A 336 1.17 -9.60 13.30
N ASP A 337 0.38 -9.06 14.23
CA ASP A 337 -0.19 -9.82 15.34
C ASP A 337 -1.19 -10.89 14.87
N GLU A 338 -2.03 -10.55 13.90
CA GLU A 338 -2.96 -11.52 13.31
C GLU A 338 -2.20 -12.59 12.51
N ALA A 339 -1.17 -12.19 11.76
CA ALA A 339 -0.31 -13.13 11.05
C ALA A 339 0.41 -14.09 12.03
N ASN A 340 0.93 -13.58 13.14
CA ASN A 340 1.54 -14.39 14.21
C ASN A 340 0.54 -15.40 14.77
N ARG A 341 -0.67 -14.93 15.12
CA ARG A 341 -1.73 -15.80 15.65
C ARG A 341 -2.07 -16.94 14.71
N ARG A 342 -2.12 -16.68 13.40
CA ARG A 342 -2.43 -17.68 12.37
C ARG A 342 -1.30 -18.68 12.11
N LEU A 343 -0.04 -18.21 12.17
CA LEU A 343 1.14 -19.02 11.90
C LEU A 343 1.62 -19.82 13.12
N LYS A 344 1.28 -19.39 14.33
CA LYS A 344 1.60 -20.09 15.57
C LYS A 344 0.90 -21.44 15.63
N GLY A 345 1.62 -22.50 16.02
CA GLY A 345 1.09 -23.86 16.02
C GLY A 345 0.92 -24.48 14.63
N GLN A 346 1.33 -23.78 13.56
CA GLN A 346 1.32 -24.36 12.23
C GLN A 346 2.54 -25.23 12.00
N LYS A 347 2.42 -26.16 11.04
CA LYS A 347 3.54 -26.98 10.60
C LYS A 347 4.65 -26.08 10.03
N LYS A 348 5.92 -26.41 10.31
CA LYS A 348 7.13 -25.76 9.74
C LYS A 348 7.00 -25.48 8.24
N SER A 349 7.47 -24.36 7.70
CA SER A 349 7.29 -23.98 6.27
C SER A 349 5.88 -23.56 5.85
N THR A 350 4.95 -23.35 6.79
CA THR A 350 3.68 -22.67 6.50
C THR A 350 3.93 -21.17 6.41
N PHE A 351 3.40 -20.51 5.38
CA PHE A 351 3.68 -19.09 5.13
C PHE A 351 2.44 -18.33 4.65
N LEU A 352 2.48 -17.01 4.80
CA LEU A 352 1.54 -16.08 4.18
C LEU A 352 2.27 -14.80 3.77
N VAL A 353 1.72 -14.08 2.79
CA VAL A 353 2.22 -12.78 2.36
C VAL A 353 1.14 -11.74 2.56
N ARG A 354 1.51 -10.59 3.15
CA ARG A 354 0.61 -9.48 3.48
C ARG A 354 1.23 -8.16 3.03
N PHE A 355 0.42 -7.10 2.98
CA PHE A 355 0.98 -5.75 2.85
C PHE A 355 1.85 -5.43 4.08
N SER A 356 3.02 -4.84 3.84
CA SER A 356 3.89 -4.42 4.95
C SER A 356 3.28 -3.23 5.68
N GLU A 357 3.33 -3.25 7.00
CA GLU A 357 2.94 -2.11 7.83
C GLU A 357 4.05 -1.05 7.88
N SER A 358 5.32 -1.47 7.83
CA SER A 358 6.49 -0.59 7.90
C SER A 358 6.94 -0.06 6.54
N LEU A 359 6.69 -0.80 5.45
CA LEU A 359 7.08 -0.44 4.09
C LEU A 359 5.88 -0.11 3.19
N ARG A 360 4.74 0.22 3.80
CA ARG A 360 3.46 0.44 3.09
C ARG A 360 3.60 1.44 1.94
N GLU A 361 4.36 2.50 2.16
CA GLU A 361 4.46 3.64 1.25
C GLU A 361 5.49 3.43 0.13
N GLU A 362 6.39 2.46 0.34
CA GLU A 362 7.32 1.97 -0.66
C GLU A 362 6.71 0.81 -1.48
N GLY A 363 5.41 0.55 -1.33
CA GLY A 363 4.77 -0.60 -1.99
C GLY A 363 5.27 -1.95 -1.47
N GLY A 364 5.76 -2.00 -0.23
CA GLY A 364 6.36 -3.18 0.35
C GLY A 364 5.37 -4.23 0.86
N PHE A 365 5.84 -5.46 0.92
CA PHE A 365 5.12 -6.63 1.43
C PHE A 365 5.88 -7.23 2.62
N SER A 366 5.21 -8.08 3.39
CA SER A 366 5.82 -8.86 4.45
C SER A 366 5.44 -10.33 4.30
N VAL A 367 6.42 -11.20 4.48
CA VAL A 367 6.26 -12.66 4.45
C VAL A 367 6.36 -13.17 5.87
N GLY A 368 5.29 -13.75 6.38
CA GLY A 368 5.31 -14.48 7.65
C GLY A 368 5.58 -15.97 7.40
N LEU A 369 6.44 -16.58 8.20
CA LEU A 369 6.84 -17.98 8.08
C LEU A 369 6.78 -18.67 9.45
N SER A 370 6.10 -19.82 9.50
CA SER A 370 6.10 -20.72 10.65
C SER A 370 7.34 -21.62 10.62
N LEU A 371 8.08 -21.64 11.73
CA LEU A 371 9.27 -22.48 11.90
C LEU A 371 8.97 -23.85 12.52
N GLY A 372 7.73 -24.07 12.97
CA GLY A 372 7.28 -25.28 13.66
C GLY A 372 6.15 -24.96 14.64
N GLU A 373 5.52 -26.01 15.17
CA GLU A 373 4.34 -25.84 16.02
C GLU A 373 4.68 -25.14 17.35
N ASP A 374 5.90 -25.35 17.86
CA ASP A 374 6.38 -24.81 19.15
C ASP A 374 7.27 -23.57 19.01
N GLN A 375 7.45 -23.03 17.80
CA GLN A 375 8.33 -21.88 17.55
C GLN A 375 7.52 -20.64 17.16
N GLU A 376 8.02 -19.47 17.57
CA GLU A 376 7.43 -18.21 17.17
C GLU A 376 7.64 -17.98 15.66
N PRO A 377 6.60 -17.51 14.93
CA PRO A 377 6.73 -17.18 13.52
C PRO A 377 7.73 -16.03 13.29
N VAL A 378 8.43 -16.09 12.17
CA VAL A 378 9.35 -15.04 11.72
C VAL A 378 8.75 -14.26 10.56
N HIS A 379 9.11 -12.98 10.45
CA HIS A 379 8.62 -12.08 9.40
C HIS A 379 9.78 -11.46 8.64
N PHE A 380 9.69 -11.48 7.32
CA PHE A 380 10.67 -10.89 6.43
C PHE A 380 10.03 -9.82 5.56
N ASN A 381 10.78 -8.77 5.27
CA ASN A 381 10.30 -7.67 4.44
C ASN A 381 10.66 -7.88 2.97
N ILE A 382 9.73 -7.51 2.10
CA ILE A 382 9.94 -7.33 0.68
C ILE A 382 9.76 -5.84 0.41
N LYS A 383 10.83 -5.19 -0.03
CA LYS A 383 10.81 -3.77 -0.39
C LYS A 383 10.38 -3.61 -1.84
N GLY A 384 9.57 -2.59 -2.13
CA GLY A 384 9.24 -2.17 -3.48
C GLY A 384 10.02 -0.91 -3.86
N ASN A 385 10.05 -0.62 -5.16
CA ASN A 385 10.55 0.66 -5.67
C ASN A 385 9.59 1.22 -6.73
N PRO A 386 8.43 1.75 -6.30
CA PRO A 386 7.38 2.18 -7.23
C PRO A 386 7.82 3.32 -8.15
N VAL A 387 8.76 4.16 -7.71
CA VAL A 387 9.33 5.25 -8.52
C VAL A 387 10.09 4.68 -9.72
N VAL A 388 11.01 3.74 -9.49
CA VAL A 388 11.75 3.07 -10.58
C VAL A 388 10.78 2.24 -11.43
N ALA A 389 9.93 1.43 -10.79
CA ALA A 389 9.00 0.54 -11.47
C ALA A 389 8.07 1.27 -12.44
N ALA A 390 7.58 2.46 -12.06
CA ALA A 390 6.67 3.22 -12.91
C ALA A 390 7.33 3.73 -14.20
N SER A 391 8.65 3.92 -14.20
CA SER A 391 9.44 4.39 -15.35
C SER A 391 9.90 3.27 -16.30
N MET A 392 9.79 2.00 -15.91
CA MET A 392 10.29 0.88 -16.70
C MET A 392 9.30 0.37 -17.75
N GLU A 393 9.84 -0.06 -18.90
CA GLU A 393 9.12 -0.75 -19.98
C GLU A 393 9.98 -1.91 -20.52
N PRO A 394 9.51 -3.17 -20.44
CA PRO A 394 8.26 -3.62 -19.82
C PRO A 394 8.24 -3.35 -18.31
N PHE A 395 7.04 -3.26 -17.73
CA PHE A 395 6.89 -2.99 -16.29
C PHE A 395 7.59 -4.06 -15.43
N ASN A 396 8.26 -3.59 -14.38
CA ASN A 396 8.96 -4.41 -13.40
C ASN A 396 8.79 -3.74 -12.04
N ALA A 397 8.16 -4.43 -11.08
CA ALA A 397 7.90 -3.90 -9.74
C ALA A 397 9.18 -3.66 -8.91
N HIS A 398 10.32 -4.18 -9.37
CA HIS A 398 11.64 -4.00 -8.78
C HIS A 398 11.67 -4.40 -7.29
N LEU A 399 11.00 -5.51 -6.97
CA LEU A 399 10.85 -5.99 -5.60
C LEU A 399 12.16 -6.59 -5.11
N GLU A 400 12.55 -6.27 -3.88
CA GLU A 400 13.77 -6.76 -3.23
C GLU A 400 13.41 -7.55 -1.96
N PHE A 401 13.99 -8.74 -1.81
CA PHE A 401 13.85 -9.51 -0.57
C PHE A 401 14.97 -9.11 0.40
N VAL A 402 14.63 -8.31 1.41
CA VAL A 402 15.60 -7.64 2.32
C VAL A 402 16.64 -8.59 2.93
N PRO A 403 16.31 -9.84 3.32
CA PRO A 403 17.31 -10.77 3.86
C PRO A 403 18.38 -11.25 2.88
N ASP A 404 18.26 -11.00 1.57
CA ASP A 404 19.26 -11.47 0.61
C ASP A 404 20.61 -10.73 0.74
N HIS A 405 20.66 -9.61 1.47
CA HIS A 405 21.86 -8.77 1.72
C HIS A 405 22.64 -8.32 0.46
N GLU A 406 22.22 -8.77 -0.73
CA GLU A 406 22.71 -8.40 -2.05
C GLU A 406 21.70 -7.46 -2.72
N PRO A 407 21.94 -6.14 -2.73
CA PRO A 407 20.98 -5.15 -3.26
C PRO A 407 20.72 -5.25 -4.77
N ALA A 408 21.42 -6.14 -5.50
CA ALA A 408 21.31 -6.25 -6.95
C ALA A 408 20.15 -7.13 -7.43
N LYS A 409 19.59 -8.00 -6.58
CA LYS A 409 18.61 -9.00 -7.03
C LYS A 409 17.19 -8.52 -6.83
N THR A 410 16.56 -8.10 -7.93
CA THR A 410 15.17 -7.65 -7.94
C THR A 410 14.26 -8.56 -8.73
N TYR A 411 12.96 -8.50 -8.42
CA TYR A 411 11.93 -9.36 -9.00
C TYR A 411 10.84 -8.50 -9.66
N PRO A 412 10.34 -8.92 -10.83
CA PRO A 412 9.38 -8.14 -11.62
C PRO A 412 7.99 -8.08 -11.03
N ASP A 413 7.63 -9.05 -10.20
CA ASP A 413 6.32 -9.16 -9.57
C ASP A 413 6.40 -10.08 -8.34
N LEU A 414 5.39 -10.02 -7.48
CA LEU A 414 5.36 -10.74 -6.21
C LEU A 414 5.30 -12.27 -6.40
N VAL A 415 4.64 -12.74 -7.45
CA VAL A 415 4.50 -14.18 -7.74
C VAL A 415 5.86 -14.75 -8.14
N THR A 416 6.58 -14.05 -9.03
CA THR A 416 7.93 -14.42 -9.45
C THR A 416 8.88 -14.44 -8.25
N LEU A 417 8.79 -13.44 -7.35
CA LEU A 417 9.58 -13.43 -6.11
C LEU A 417 9.26 -14.66 -5.26
N VAL A 418 7.99 -14.91 -4.93
CA VAL A 418 7.60 -16.05 -4.08
C VAL A 418 8.06 -17.38 -4.70
N ASN A 419 7.75 -17.62 -5.98
CA ASN A 419 8.02 -18.89 -6.63
C ASN A 419 9.53 -19.14 -6.84
N LYS A 420 10.28 -18.13 -7.30
CA LYS A 420 11.72 -18.30 -7.61
C LYS A 420 12.62 -18.15 -6.40
N ARG A 421 12.28 -17.29 -5.44
CA ARG A 421 13.13 -17.01 -4.27
C ARG A 421 12.69 -17.73 -3.02
N LEU A 422 11.41 -17.68 -2.67
CA LEU A 422 10.94 -18.14 -1.36
C LEU A 422 10.58 -19.63 -1.34
N THR A 423 10.14 -20.17 -2.47
CA THR A 423 9.76 -21.60 -2.59
C THR A 423 10.87 -22.46 -3.19
N SER A 424 11.62 -21.94 -4.17
CA SER A 424 12.60 -22.73 -4.93
C SER A 424 14.06 -22.23 -4.84
N GLY A 425 14.29 -21.13 -4.12
CA GLY A 425 15.57 -20.43 -4.08
C GLY A 425 16.51 -20.89 -2.97
N ASN A 426 17.12 -19.94 -2.26
CA ASN A 426 17.84 -20.19 -1.02
C ASN A 426 16.86 -20.33 0.15
N PRO A 427 17.21 -21.03 1.24
CA PRO A 427 16.36 -21.07 2.41
C PRO A 427 16.09 -19.65 2.92
N VAL A 428 14.87 -19.44 3.40
CA VAL A 428 14.43 -18.18 3.97
C VAL A 428 14.98 -18.03 5.39
N TYR A 429 15.09 -19.13 6.13
CA TYR A 429 15.62 -19.21 7.49
C TYR A 429 16.08 -20.64 7.76
N GLU A 430 17.27 -20.90 8.30
CA GLU A 430 17.74 -22.25 8.76
C GLU A 430 17.15 -23.46 7.98
N ASP A 431 17.43 -23.52 6.66
CA ASP A 431 16.96 -24.55 5.73
C ASP A 431 15.42 -24.64 5.49
N VAL A 432 14.68 -23.59 5.84
CA VAL A 432 13.22 -23.49 5.70
C VAL A 432 12.84 -22.69 4.47
N PHE A 433 11.95 -23.26 3.65
CA PHE A 433 11.33 -22.64 2.48
C PHE A 433 9.86 -22.28 2.75
N CYS A 434 9.31 -21.39 1.93
CA CYS A 434 7.86 -21.14 1.84
C CYS A 434 7.21 -22.25 1.02
N VAL A 435 6.65 -23.26 1.70
CA VAL A 435 6.12 -24.46 1.05
C VAL A 435 4.60 -24.51 1.10
N ARG A 436 4.00 -24.23 2.27
CA ARG A 436 2.56 -24.39 2.48
C ARG A 436 1.88 -23.04 2.67
N PRO A 437 0.88 -22.67 1.85
CA PRO A 437 0.09 -21.48 2.13
C PRO A 437 -0.65 -21.66 3.48
N CYS A 438 -0.71 -20.60 4.26
CA CYS A 438 -1.61 -20.53 5.40
C CYS A 438 -3.06 -20.64 4.90
N GLN A 439 -3.88 -21.40 5.60
CA GLN A 439 -5.27 -21.65 5.21
C GLN A 439 -6.19 -20.50 5.64
N ASP A 440 -7.37 -20.45 5.01
CA ASP A 440 -8.50 -19.60 5.37
C ASP A 440 -8.14 -18.09 5.48
N LEU A 441 -7.29 -17.62 4.57
CA LEU A 441 -6.88 -16.21 4.51
C LEU A 441 -8.03 -15.31 4.01
N PRO A 442 -8.08 -14.03 4.42
CA PRO A 442 -9.22 -13.14 4.14
C PRO A 442 -9.56 -12.98 2.64
N LEU A 443 -8.57 -13.09 1.76
CA LEU A 443 -8.75 -12.94 0.32
C LEU A 443 -9.03 -14.24 -0.42
N ASN A 444 -9.00 -15.40 0.26
CA ASN A 444 -9.22 -16.70 -0.39
C ASN A 444 -10.57 -16.74 -1.11
N VAL A 445 -11.66 -16.36 -0.45
CA VAL A 445 -13.00 -16.31 -1.09
C VAL A 445 -13.01 -15.41 -2.33
N THR A 446 -12.28 -14.28 -2.28
CA THR A 446 -12.19 -13.33 -3.40
C THR A 446 -11.41 -13.93 -4.58
N PHE A 447 -10.29 -14.60 -4.30
CA PHE A 447 -9.36 -15.10 -5.32
C PHE A 447 -9.82 -16.43 -5.89
N THR A 448 -10.42 -17.29 -5.08
CA THR A 448 -10.76 -18.66 -5.45
C THR A 448 -12.23 -18.83 -5.80
N GLY A 449 -13.10 -17.93 -5.32
CA GLY A 449 -14.54 -17.97 -5.59
C GLY A 449 -15.30 -19.05 -4.82
N TYR A 450 -14.64 -19.78 -3.93
CA TYR A 450 -15.29 -20.69 -2.99
C TYR A 450 -15.75 -19.90 -1.79
N GLU A 451 -17.08 -19.84 -1.56
CA GLU A 451 -17.60 -19.41 -0.27
C GLU A 451 -17.20 -20.45 0.79
N GLU A 452 -16.81 -19.99 1.98
CA GLU A 452 -16.77 -20.89 3.13
C GLU A 452 -18.15 -21.55 3.23
N ASN A 453 -18.20 -22.88 3.08
CA ASN A 453 -19.38 -23.62 3.50
C ASN A 453 -19.60 -23.29 4.98
N ALA A 454 -20.55 -22.41 5.25
CA ALA A 454 -20.98 -22.04 6.59
C ALA A 454 -21.21 -23.35 7.37
N ARG A 455 -20.44 -23.54 8.44
CA ARG A 455 -20.69 -24.58 9.42
C ARG A 455 -21.84 -24.17 10.33
#